data_AF-A0A956MFX0-F1
#
_entry.id   AF-A0A956MFX0-F1
#
_cell.length_a   1.000
_cell.length_b   1.000
_cell.length_c   1.000
_cell.angle_alpha   90.00
_cell.angle_beta   90.00
_cell.angle_gamma   90.00
#
_symmetry.space_group_name_H-M   'P 1'
#
loop_
_entity.id
_entity.type
_entity.pdbx_description
1 polymer ?
#
loop_
_entity_poly.entity_id
_entity_poly.type
_entity_poly.pdbx_seq_one_letter_code
_entity_poly.pdbx_strand_id
1 'polypeptide(L)'
;MNTAPAPPETPRAQRWAKVIDHQSCIGCHACTTACKSENEVPLSVTRTYVKYADVGQFPHVRRAFQVTRCNQCQDAPCVEACPTSAMYQRGDGIVDFDKSACIGCKACIAACPYDAIFINPEDHSAEKCNFCAHRLDVGLEPACVVVCPTQAILVGDLDDPLSEVSRIVHRDAVSVRRPEKETRPKLFYKGATQATLDPLAARRPDGGLYLWSEQPSGPHTVASGHPRKGRSAAAALLAYDVGHSVPWDWRVSLYTWTKSVAAGAYLVPLALGLAGVLGWTSDLWGWGAPGVGLAFLGLTGLLLIWDLEHPTRFWYLFVRPQRRSWLVRGGFIIGGYAAMLLAQLGLAVTGRSGATPWLAIAGVPLAVLTAVYTAFLFSQSRGRDLWQNPLLPVHLLAQAGMAGSGVLALLAPAFGAWPLPALRWVFLWSTAGHVLLVLSEALGAGATAHARLAHHELIRGAWAGWFWGGLLLSLVGVLAPWWGVPSLVAGLVGLFLFEHAFVQAGQSVALA
;
A
#
# COMPACT_ATOMS: atom_id res chain seq x y z
N MET A 1 7.13 52.38 -40.22
CA MET A 1 7.54 50.99 -39.91
C MET A 1 6.46 50.41 -39.01
N ASN A 2 5.58 49.58 -39.58
CA ASN A 2 4.58 48.84 -38.82
C ASN A 2 5.30 47.70 -38.08
N THR A 3 5.46 47.82 -36.77
CA THR A 3 5.87 46.70 -35.92
C THR A 3 4.68 45.77 -35.77
N ALA A 4 4.80 44.56 -36.32
CA ALA A 4 3.84 43.50 -36.07
C ALA A 4 3.68 43.27 -34.56
N PRO A 5 2.47 42.98 -34.06
CA PRO A 5 2.29 42.59 -32.66
C PRO A 5 3.09 41.32 -32.39
N ALA A 6 3.73 41.28 -31.22
CA ALA A 6 4.44 40.09 -30.74
C ALA A 6 3.50 38.88 -30.80
N PRO A 7 3.99 37.69 -31.18
CA PRO A 7 3.19 36.48 -31.11
C PRO A 7 2.68 36.29 -29.67
N PRO A 8 1.44 35.82 -29.47
CA PRO A 8 0.93 35.58 -28.13
C PRO A 8 1.89 34.64 -27.39
N GLU A 9 2.42 35.09 -26.26
CA GLU A 9 3.19 34.24 -25.36
C GLU A 9 2.37 32.97 -25.10
N THR A 10 2.97 31.82 -25.33
CA THR A 10 2.36 30.55 -24.95
C THR A 10 2.11 30.66 -23.44
N PRO A 11 0.86 30.57 -22.95
CA PRO A 11 0.59 30.77 -21.54
C PRO A 11 1.44 29.80 -20.74
N ARG A 12 2.30 30.33 -19.87
CA ARG A 12 3.10 29.49 -18.97
C ARG A 12 2.15 28.55 -18.23
N ALA A 13 2.42 27.25 -18.27
CA ALA A 13 1.61 26.29 -17.53
C ALA A 13 1.58 26.69 -16.05
N GLN A 14 0.41 27.05 -15.54
CA GLN A 14 0.22 27.48 -14.16
C GLN A 14 0.66 26.37 -13.21
N ARG A 15 1.31 26.69 -12.10
CA ARG A 15 1.70 25.70 -11.09
C ARG A 15 0.83 25.82 -9.85
N TRP A 16 -0.31 25.14 -9.87
CA TRP A 16 -1.28 25.23 -8.79
C TRP A 16 -0.74 24.73 -7.44
N ALA A 17 -0.93 25.56 -6.42
CA ALA A 17 -0.66 25.27 -5.02
C ALA A 17 -1.79 25.75 -4.10
N LYS A 18 -1.81 25.24 -2.87
CA LYS A 18 -2.76 25.61 -1.83
C LYS A 18 -2.02 26.14 -0.61
N VAL A 19 -2.62 27.15 0.02
CA VAL A 19 -2.27 27.57 1.37
C VAL A 19 -3.50 27.40 2.27
N ILE A 20 -3.29 26.85 3.45
CA ILE A 20 -4.27 26.87 4.54
C ILE A 20 -3.67 27.70 5.67
N ASP A 21 -4.32 28.82 5.97
CA ASP A 21 -3.99 29.66 7.12
C ASP A 21 -4.71 29.15 8.38
N HIS A 22 -3.94 28.52 9.26
CA HIS A 22 -4.44 28.00 10.53
C HIS A 22 -4.72 29.10 11.56
N GLN A 23 -4.15 30.28 11.39
CA GLN A 23 -4.36 31.41 12.31
C GLN A 23 -5.74 32.02 12.11
N SER A 24 -6.21 32.04 10.86
CA SER A 24 -7.52 32.57 10.46
C SER A 24 -8.63 31.51 10.43
N CYS A 25 -8.30 30.23 10.45
CA CYS A 25 -9.30 29.15 10.43
C CYS A 25 -10.09 29.09 11.75
N ILE A 26 -11.42 29.16 11.66
CA ILE A 26 -12.34 29.08 12.81
C ILE A 26 -13.01 27.72 12.97
N GLY A 27 -12.61 26.72 12.18
CA GLY A 27 -13.16 25.38 12.27
C GLY A 27 -14.58 25.19 11.75
N CYS A 28 -15.23 26.15 11.09
CA CYS A 28 -16.68 26.11 10.81
C CYS A 28 -17.20 24.97 9.89
N HIS A 29 -16.34 24.11 9.34
CA HIS A 29 -16.67 23.05 8.38
C HIS A 29 -17.37 23.47 7.08
N ALA A 30 -17.54 24.77 6.81
CA ALA A 30 -18.14 25.26 5.56
C ALA A 30 -17.45 24.67 4.30
N CYS A 31 -16.12 24.54 4.34
CA CYS A 31 -15.35 23.91 3.26
C CYS A 31 -15.68 22.43 3.04
N THR A 32 -16.06 21.71 4.10
CA THR A 32 -16.45 20.29 4.04
C THR A 32 -17.78 20.16 3.31
N THR A 33 -18.78 20.94 3.74
CA THR A 33 -20.13 20.94 3.16
C THR A 33 -20.11 21.41 1.70
N ALA A 34 -19.41 22.50 1.41
CA ALA A 34 -19.28 23.00 0.03
C ALA A 34 -18.58 21.98 -0.88
N CYS A 35 -17.53 21.30 -0.40
CA CYS A 35 -16.86 20.28 -1.19
C CYS A 35 -17.79 19.10 -1.49
N LYS A 36 -18.61 18.68 -0.52
CA LYS A 36 -19.60 17.63 -0.71
C LYS A 36 -20.64 18.01 -1.76
N SER A 37 -21.23 19.21 -1.64
CA SER A 37 -22.25 19.70 -2.56
C SER A 37 -21.70 19.89 -3.98
N GLU A 38 -20.53 20.50 -4.12
CA GLU A 38 -19.95 20.84 -5.43
C GLU A 38 -19.52 19.61 -6.23
N ASN A 39 -19.07 18.55 -5.55
CA ASN A 39 -18.48 17.38 -6.19
C ASN A 39 -19.29 16.11 -5.97
N GLU A 40 -20.53 16.25 -5.48
CA GLU A 40 -21.46 15.14 -5.20
C GLU A 40 -20.80 14.03 -4.37
N VAL A 41 -20.04 14.42 -3.33
CA VAL A 41 -19.28 13.44 -2.53
C VAL A 41 -20.23 12.68 -1.60
N PRO A 42 -20.32 11.34 -1.70
CA PRO A 42 -21.27 10.54 -0.95
C PRO A 42 -21.18 10.71 0.55
N LEU A 43 -22.25 10.34 1.25
CA LEU A 43 -22.24 10.19 2.71
C LEU A 43 -21.20 9.12 3.11
N SER A 44 -20.71 9.15 4.34
CA SER A 44 -19.60 8.34 4.89
C SER A 44 -18.17 8.69 4.46
N VAL A 45 -17.96 9.36 3.31
CA VAL A 45 -16.62 9.73 2.82
C VAL A 45 -16.46 11.24 2.64
N THR A 46 -15.22 11.74 2.62
CA THR A 46 -14.92 13.18 2.46
C THR A 46 -13.67 13.41 1.61
N ARG A 47 -13.70 14.43 0.73
CA ARG A 47 -12.49 14.91 0.01
C ARG A 47 -11.70 15.94 0.84
N THR A 48 -12.35 16.56 1.82
CA THR A 48 -11.76 17.47 2.81
C THR A 48 -12.61 17.44 4.08
N TYR A 49 -11.96 17.57 5.23
CA TYR A 49 -12.61 17.74 6.54
C TYR A 49 -11.75 18.66 7.42
N VAL A 50 -12.26 19.03 8.60
CA VAL A 50 -11.52 19.85 9.57
C VAL A 50 -11.30 19.05 10.85
N LYS A 51 -10.06 18.71 11.15
CA LYS A 51 -9.63 18.03 12.37
C LYS A 51 -9.44 19.03 13.50
N TYR A 52 -9.86 18.67 14.71
CA TYR A 52 -9.75 19.51 15.91
C TYR A 52 -8.81 18.86 16.90
N ALA A 53 -7.85 19.65 17.41
CA ALA A 53 -6.99 19.25 18.50
C ALA A 53 -7.05 20.33 19.60
N ASP A 54 -7.39 19.92 20.83
CA ASP A 54 -7.26 20.78 22.00
C ASP A 54 -5.81 20.69 22.47
N VAL A 55 -5.12 21.83 22.54
CA VAL A 55 -3.69 21.93 22.83
C VAL A 55 -3.44 22.83 24.04
N GLY A 56 -2.46 22.45 24.85
CA GLY A 56 -2.08 23.16 26.07
C GLY A 56 -2.60 22.47 27.32
N GLN A 57 -2.43 23.14 28.46
CA GLN A 57 -2.85 22.64 29.77
C GLN A 57 -3.80 23.64 30.41
N PHE A 58 -4.80 23.14 31.13
CA PHE A 58 -5.74 24.00 31.85
C PHE A 58 -4.98 24.94 32.82
N PRO A 59 -5.32 26.25 32.86
CA PRO A 59 -6.42 26.94 32.17
C PRO A 59 -6.05 27.49 30.77
N HIS A 60 -4.80 27.35 30.32
CA HIS A 60 -4.29 27.83 29.03
C HIS A 60 -4.50 26.81 27.91
N VAL A 61 -5.73 26.32 27.74
CA VAL A 61 -6.11 25.43 26.64
C VAL A 61 -6.64 26.25 25.47
N ARG A 62 -6.25 25.89 24.26
CA ARG A 62 -6.83 26.42 23.03
C ARG A 62 -7.18 25.29 22.08
N ARG A 63 -8.17 25.51 21.23
CA ARG A 63 -8.47 24.60 20.13
C ARG A 63 -7.70 25.00 18.89
N ALA A 64 -7.05 24.03 18.26
CA ALA A 64 -6.38 24.18 16.99
C ALA A 64 -7.16 23.43 15.90
N PHE A 65 -7.36 24.09 14.76
CA PHE A 65 -8.09 23.54 13.62
C PHE A 65 -7.12 23.15 12.51
N GLN A 66 -7.35 22.00 11.89
CA GLN A 66 -6.55 21.48 10.79
C GLN A 66 -7.46 21.10 9.64
N VAL A 67 -7.40 21.86 8.55
CA VAL A 67 -8.10 21.47 7.33
C VAL A 67 -7.29 20.37 6.67
N THR A 68 -7.86 19.16 6.60
CA THR A 68 -7.23 17.97 6.03
C THR A 68 -7.83 17.66 4.67
N ARG A 69 -6.96 17.39 3.68
CA ARG A 69 -7.29 17.06 2.28
C ARG A 69 -6.05 16.55 1.56
N CYS A 70 -6.19 16.16 0.29
CA CYS A 70 -5.05 15.79 -0.56
C CYS A 70 -4.01 16.91 -0.67
N ASN A 71 -2.75 16.56 -0.41
CA ASN A 71 -1.59 17.46 -0.43
C ASN A 71 -1.04 17.75 -1.84
N GLN A 72 -1.57 17.09 -2.87
CA GLN A 72 -1.31 17.42 -4.28
C GLN A 72 0.18 17.46 -4.59
N CYS A 73 0.84 16.36 -4.23
CA CYS A 73 2.27 16.16 -4.30
C CYS A 73 2.83 16.40 -5.71
N GLN A 74 4.00 17.03 -5.79
CA GLN A 74 4.76 17.09 -7.03
C GLN A 74 5.24 15.68 -7.42
N ASP A 75 5.80 14.96 -6.45
CA ASP A 75 6.22 13.56 -6.60
C ASP A 75 5.12 12.67 -6.00
N ALA A 76 4.07 12.42 -6.80
CA ALA A 76 2.83 11.80 -6.33
C ALA A 76 2.90 10.25 -6.34
N PRO A 77 3.06 9.58 -5.18
CA PRO A 77 3.16 8.12 -5.14
C PRO A 77 1.86 7.43 -5.58
N CYS A 78 0.71 8.10 -5.44
CA CYS A 78 -0.58 7.57 -5.92
C CYS A 78 -0.67 7.48 -7.45
N VAL A 79 0.04 8.35 -8.19
CA VAL A 79 0.13 8.29 -9.65
C VAL A 79 1.03 7.14 -10.08
N GLU A 80 2.17 6.97 -9.42
CA GLU A 80 3.10 5.88 -9.72
C GLU A 80 2.52 4.50 -9.37
N ALA A 81 1.78 4.39 -8.27
CA ALA A 81 1.15 3.15 -7.84
C ALA A 81 -0.04 2.74 -8.72
N CYS A 82 -0.76 3.70 -9.31
CA CYS A 82 -1.96 3.43 -10.11
C CYS A 82 -1.62 2.63 -11.37
N PRO A 83 -2.19 1.42 -11.57
CA PRO A 83 -1.80 0.56 -12.69
C PRO A 83 -2.39 0.98 -14.05
N THR A 84 -3.55 1.63 -14.06
CA THR A 84 -4.30 1.95 -15.28
C THR A 84 -4.19 3.41 -15.71
N SER A 85 -3.26 4.16 -15.10
CA SER A 85 -3.13 5.62 -15.27
C SER A 85 -4.42 6.39 -14.93
N ALA A 86 -5.32 5.79 -14.16
CA ALA A 86 -6.53 6.44 -13.65
C ALA A 86 -6.20 7.55 -12.65
N MET A 87 -5.03 7.53 -12.01
CA MET A 87 -4.45 8.68 -11.32
C MET A 87 -3.36 9.24 -12.22
N TYR A 88 -3.38 10.54 -12.48
CA TYR A 88 -2.41 11.19 -13.36
C TYR A 88 -2.10 12.61 -12.87
N GLN A 89 -1.00 13.17 -13.38
CA GLN A 89 -0.63 14.56 -13.14
C GLN A 89 -0.84 15.36 -14.42
N ARG A 90 -1.63 16.43 -14.33
CA ARG A 90 -1.89 17.38 -15.42
C ARG A 90 -0.65 18.24 -15.69
N GLY A 91 -0.62 18.92 -16.84
CA GLY A 91 0.46 19.84 -17.22
C GLY A 91 0.61 21.05 -16.27
N ASP A 92 -0.48 21.45 -15.62
CA ASP A 92 -0.53 22.49 -14.58
C ASP A 92 -0.15 21.96 -13.17
N GLY A 93 0.28 20.70 -13.10
CA GLY A 93 0.71 20.02 -11.89
C GLY A 93 -0.43 19.54 -10.99
N ILE A 94 -1.71 19.73 -11.31
CA ILE A 94 -2.80 19.13 -10.54
C ILE A 94 -2.70 17.60 -10.66
N VAL A 95 -2.63 16.91 -9.53
CA VAL A 95 -2.84 15.46 -9.49
C VAL A 95 -4.34 15.25 -9.57
N ASP A 96 -4.82 14.62 -10.63
CA ASP A 96 -6.23 14.38 -10.92
C ASP A 96 -6.51 12.88 -11.09
N PHE A 97 -7.77 12.54 -11.34
CA PHE A 97 -8.20 11.16 -11.52
C PHE A 97 -9.30 11.00 -12.57
N ASP A 98 -9.30 9.85 -13.25
CA ASP A 98 -10.30 9.40 -14.20
C ASP A 98 -11.02 8.17 -13.63
N LYS A 99 -12.28 8.36 -13.23
CA LYS A 99 -13.12 7.30 -12.68
C LYS A 99 -13.39 6.17 -13.68
N SER A 100 -13.44 6.49 -14.98
CA SER A 100 -13.75 5.52 -16.03
C SER A 100 -12.61 4.51 -16.24
N ALA A 101 -11.36 4.94 -16.04
CA ALA A 101 -10.17 4.09 -16.12
C ALA A 101 -9.86 3.36 -14.80
N CYS A 102 -10.53 3.70 -13.70
CA CYS A 102 -10.26 3.13 -12.39
C CYS A 102 -10.75 1.67 -12.31
N ILE A 103 -9.87 0.78 -11.84
CA ILE A 103 -10.19 -0.64 -11.61
C ILE A 103 -10.48 -0.97 -10.14
N GLY A 104 -10.36 0.01 -9.24
CA GLY A 104 -10.61 -0.20 -7.82
C GLY A 104 -9.59 -1.07 -7.08
N CYS A 105 -8.34 -1.16 -7.54
CA CYS A 105 -7.28 -1.97 -6.90
C CYS A 105 -6.74 -1.43 -5.56
N LYS A 106 -7.15 -0.22 -5.15
CA LYS A 106 -6.79 0.45 -3.88
C LYS A 106 -5.29 0.73 -3.67
N ALA A 107 -4.43 0.43 -4.64
CA ALA A 107 -2.98 0.70 -4.57
C ALA A 107 -2.66 2.18 -4.32
N CYS A 108 -3.43 3.11 -4.92
CA CYS A 108 -3.25 4.54 -4.68
C CYS A 108 -3.57 4.96 -3.22
N ILE A 109 -4.52 4.28 -2.56
CA ILE A 109 -4.88 4.52 -1.16
C ILE A 109 -3.73 4.08 -0.26
N ALA A 110 -3.22 2.85 -0.47
CA ALA A 110 -2.04 2.36 0.24
C ALA A 110 -0.78 3.21 0.00
N ALA A 111 -0.66 3.83 -1.18
CA ALA A 111 0.45 4.71 -1.55
C ALA A 111 0.41 6.11 -0.92
N CYS A 112 -0.77 6.63 -0.60
CA CYS A 112 -0.91 8.00 -0.11
C CYS A 112 -0.39 8.13 1.33
N PRO A 113 0.63 8.96 1.62
CA PRO A 113 1.13 9.14 2.99
C PRO A 113 0.25 10.05 3.85
N TYR A 114 -0.93 10.43 3.37
CA TYR A 114 -1.83 11.40 4.02
C TYR A 114 -3.25 10.87 4.22
N ASP A 115 -3.51 9.58 3.93
CA ASP A 115 -4.85 8.97 3.91
C ASP A 115 -5.92 9.82 3.20
N ALA A 116 -5.54 10.50 2.12
CA ALA A 116 -6.38 11.49 1.45
C ALA A 116 -7.22 10.93 0.28
N ILE A 117 -7.18 9.61 0.08
CA ILE A 117 -7.83 8.91 -1.04
C ILE A 117 -8.75 7.85 -0.46
N PHE A 118 -9.96 7.73 -0.99
CA PHE A 118 -10.95 6.73 -0.60
C PHE A 118 -11.58 6.08 -1.83
N ILE A 119 -12.28 4.96 -1.65
CA ILE A 119 -13.18 4.39 -2.66
C ILE A 119 -14.56 5.02 -2.46
N ASN A 120 -15.09 5.66 -3.50
CA ASN A 120 -16.45 6.16 -3.49
C ASN A 120 -17.41 4.96 -3.35
N PRO A 121 -18.31 4.95 -2.34
CA PRO A 121 -19.19 3.82 -2.07
C PRO A 121 -20.30 3.62 -3.10
N GLU A 122 -20.58 4.61 -3.95
CA GLU A 122 -21.65 4.57 -4.95
C GLU A 122 -21.12 4.08 -6.31
N ASP A 123 -19.95 4.56 -6.75
CA ASP A 123 -19.37 4.21 -8.07
C ASP A 123 -18.11 3.31 -7.99
N HIS A 124 -17.68 2.98 -6.77
CA HIS A 124 -16.53 2.14 -6.47
C HIS A 124 -15.20 2.59 -7.08
N SER A 125 -15.06 3.87 -7.44
CA SER A 125 -13.85 4.45 -7.98
C SER A 125 -13.06 5.20 -6.92
N ALA A 126 -11.73 5.22 -7.08
CA ALA A 126 -10.87 5.99 -6.18
C ALA A 126 -11.05 7.50 -6.38
N GLU A 127 -11.23 8.23 -5.28
CA GLU A 127 -11.49 9.67 -5.27
C GLU A 127 -10.63 10.41 -4.24
N LYS A 128 -10.41 11.70 -4.49
CA LYS A 128 -9.69 12.62 -3.61
C LYS A 128 -9.97 14.08 -3.99
N CYS A 129 -9.48 15.03 -3.21
CA CYS A 129 -9.47 16.43 -3.66
C CYS A 129 -8.57 16.59 -4.91
N ASN A 130 -9.11 17.19 -5.97
CA ASN A 130 -8.43 17.50 -7.24
C ASN A 130 -8.41 19.01 -7.55
N PHE A 131 -8.37 19.87 -6.52
CA PHE A 131 -8.46 21.34 -6.67
C PHE A 131 -9.80 21.86 -7.21
N CYS A 132 -10.86 21.05 -7.32
CA CYS A 132 -12.06 21.42 -8.09
C CYS A 132 -11.64 21.83 -9.52
N ALA A 133 -10.85 20.98 -10.17
CA ALA A 133 -10.27 21.26 -11.48
C ALA A 133 -11.32 21.73 -12.49
N HIS A 134 -12.53 21.16 -12.46
CA HIS A 134 -13.66 21.57 -13.30
C HIS A 134 -14.08 23.04 -13.15
N ARG A 135 -13.83 23.66 -11.98
CA ARG A 135 -14.08 25.08 -11.74
C ARG A 135 -12.91 25.94 -12.23
N LEU A 136 -11.69 25.52 -11.92
CA LEU A 136 -10.47 26.22 -12.35
C LEU A 136 -10.40 26.29 -13.88
N ASP A 137 -10.82 25.23 -14.57
CA ASP A 137 -10.84 25.14 -16.03
C ASP A 137 -11.79 26.17 -16.69
N VAL A 138 -12.75 26.71 -15.94
CA VAL A 138 -13.68 27.77 -16.38
C VAL A 138 -13.43 29.12 -15.68
N GLY A 139 -12.26 29.29 -15.04
CA GLY A 139 -11.86 30.54 -14.40
C GLY A 139 -12.54 30.83 -13.06
N LEU A 140 -13.16 29.83 -12.42
CA LEU A 140 -13.79 29.96 -11.12
C LEU A 140 -12.87 29.45 -10.00
N GLU A 141 -12.92 30.10 -8.84
CA GLU A 141 -12.23 29.61 -7.65
C GLU A 141 -12.87 28.30 -7.12
N PRO A 142 -12.09 27.42 -6.48
CA PRO A 142 -12.62 26.19 -5.89
C PRO A 142 -13.68 26.46 -4.83
N ALA A 143 -14.71 25.63 -4.74
CA ALA A 143 -15.84 25.87 -3.83
C ALA A 143 -15.42 26.05 -2.35
N CYS A 144 -14.38 25.34 -1.91
CA CYS A 144 -13.85 25.46 -0.55
C CYS A 144 -13.12 26.80 -0.26
N VAL A 145 -12.67 27.50 -1.30
CA VAL A 145 -12.09 28.85 -1.20
C VAL A 145 -13.22 29.86 -1.09
N VAL A 146 -14.17 29.82 -2.02
CA VAL A 146 -15.32 30.73 -2.10
C VAL A 146 -16.16 30.74 -0.80
N VAL A 147 -16.38 29.57 -0.20
CA VAL A 147 -17.22 29.47 1.01
C VAL A 147 -16.51 29.87 2.31
N CYS A 148 -15.19 30.09 2.29
CA CYS A 148 -14.43 30.28 3.52
C CYS A 148 -14.66 31.71 4.08
N PRO A 149 -15.38 31.87 5.21
CA PRO A 149 -15.76 33.20 5.69
C PRO A 149 -14.57 34.03 6.19
N THR A 150 -13.48 33.36 6.57
CA THR A 150 -12.25 34.00 7.06
C THR A 150 -11.12 33.99 6.03
N GLN A 151 -11.40 33.57 4.79
CA GLN A 151 -10.42 33.49 3.70
C GLN A 151 -9.16 32.67 4.06
N ALA A 152 -9.31 31.70 4.98
CA ALA A 152 -8.23 30.85 5.46
C ALA A 152 -7.77 29.79 4.44
N ILE A 153 -8.50 29.60 3.34
CA ILE A 153 -8.19 28.60 2.30
C ILE A 153 -7.91 29.35 1.01
N LEU A 154 -6.71 29.17 0.46
CA LEU A 154 -6.25 29.88 -0.73
C LEU A 154 -5.74 28.89 -1.78
N VAL A 155 -6.01 29.18 -3.04
CA VAL A 155 -5.54 28.43 -4.22
C VAL A 155 -4.99 29.43 -5.22
N GLY A 156 -3.81 29.17 -5.78
CA GLY A 156 -3.15 30.09 -6.70
C GLY A 156 -1.99 29.46 -7.45
N ASP A 157 -1.50 30.17 -8.47
CA ASP A 157 -0.29 29.82 -9.20
C ASP A 157 0.95 30.16 -8.36
N LEU A 158 1.73 29.14 -8.02
CA LEU A 158 2.94 29.30 -7.22
C LEU A 158 4.04 30.04 -7.98
N ASP A 159 4.02 30.01 -9.31
CA ASP A 159 5.01 30.68 -10.15
C ASP A 159 4.62 32.13 -10.49
N ASP A 160 3.39 32.57 -10.16
CA ASP A 160 2.95 33.97 -10.29
C ASP A 160 3.27 34.73 -8.98
N PRO A 161 4.24 35.67 -8.97
CA PRO A 161 4.63 36.40 -7.76
C PRO A 161 3.53 37.34 -7.25
N LEU A 162 2.50 37.65 -8.05
CA LEU A 162 1.36 38.46 -7.62
C LEU A 162 0.31 37.63 -6.88
N SER A 163 0.28 36.31 -7.09
CA SER A 163 -0.66 35.42 -6.42
C SER A 163 -0.46 35.44 -4.91
N GLU A 164 -1.57 35.46 -4.15
CA GLU A 164 -1.51 35.46 -2.68
C GLU A 164 -0.80 34.20 -2.16
N VAL A 165 -1.03 33.05 -2.81
CA VAL A 165 -0.36 31.80 -2.47
C VAL A 165 1.16 31.91 -2.63
N SER A 166 1.65 32.48 -3.74
CA SER A 166 3.10 32.67 -3.94
C SER A 166 3.67 33.64 -2.91
N ARG A 167 2.99 34.76 -2.63
CA ARG A 167 3.41 35.72 -1.61
C ARG A 167 3.53 35.08 -0.22
N ILE A 168 2.55 34.30 0.22
CA ILE A 168 2.59 33.62 1.52
C ILE A 168 3.72 32.61 1.57
N VAL A 169 3.84 31.74 0.56
CA VAL A 169 4.87 30.68 0.55
C VAL A 169 6.29 31.27 0.55
N HIS A 170 6.52 32.43 -0.07
CA HIS A 170 7.83 33.07 -0.11
C HIS A 170 8.13 34.02 1.05
N ARG A 171 7.12 34.56 1.75
CA ARG A 171 7.30 35.58 2.81
C ARG A 171 7.02 35.08 4.22
N ASP A 172 6.14 34.10 4.37
CA ASP A 172 5.73 33.57 5.67
C ASP A 172 6.41 32.22 5.97
N ALA A 173 6.53 31.90 7.26
CA ALA A 173 6.89 30.55 7.69
C ALA A 173 5.71 29.60 7.46
N VAL A 174 5.85 28.73 6.46
CA VAL A 174 4.87 27.69 6.14
C VAL A 174 5.43 26.29 6.41
N SER A 175 4.55 25.37 6.80
CA SER A 175 4.87 23.96 7.02
C SER A 175 4.18 23.07 5.98
N VAL A 176 4.71 21.87 5.77
CA VAL A 176 4.08 20.80 4.98
C VAL A 176 3.94 19.57 5.85
N ARG A 177 2.99 18.68 5.54
CA ARG A 177 2.86 17.40 6.24
C ARG A 177 3.89 16.42 5.70
N ARG A 178 4.52 15.65 6.60
CA ARG A 178 5.44 14.54 6.30
C ARG A 178 6.53 14.85 5.26
N PRO A 179 7.35 15.89 5.47
CA PRO A 179 8.46 16.21 4.56
C PRO A 179 9.43 15.03 4.37
N GLU A 180 9.60 14.17 5.37
CA GLU A 180 10.44 12.97 5.35
C GLU A 180 10.01 11.90 4.32
N LYS A 181 8.83 12.04 3.71
CA LYS A 181 8.34 11.15 2.64
C LYS A 181 8.73 11.61 1.24
N GLU A 182 9.38 12.77 1.13
CA GLU A 182 9.93 13.30 -0.13
C GLU A 182 8.92 13.34 -1.27
N THR A 183 7.63 13.57 -0.94
CA THR A 183 6.56 13.70 -1.95
C THR A 183 6.42 15.13 -2.49
N ARG A 184 7.20 16.07 -1.95
CA ARG A 184 7.17 17.51 -2.27
C ARG A 184 5.73 18.05 -2.35
N PRO A 185 5.01 18.15 -1.21
CA PRO A 185 3.63 18.63 -1.15
C PRO A 185 3.45 20.03 -1.75
N LYS A 186 2.31 20.26 -2.39
CA LYS A 186 1.87 21.61 -2.84
C LYS A 186 0.72 22.16 -2.01
N LEU A 187 0.60 21.65 -0.78
CA LEU A 187 -0.31 22.14 0.25
C LEU A 187 0.52 22.64 1.41
N PHE A 188 0.53 23.96 1.59
CA PHE A 188 1.29 24.67 2.60
C PHE A 188 0.37 25.12 3.74
N TYR A 189 0.89 25.06 4.95
CA TYR A 189 0.15 25.40 6.16
C TYR A 189 0.84 26.58 6.87
N LYS A 190 0.16 27.72 6.96
CA LYS A 190 0.62 28.88 7.73
C LYS A 190 0.12 28.78 9.16
N GLY A 191 1.01 28.92 10.15
CA GLY A 191 0.66 28.87 11.58
C GLY A 191 0.25 27.49 12.12
N ALA A 192 0.51 26.41 11.38
CA ALA A 192 0.23 25.06 11.85
C ALA A 192 1.26 24.58 12.88
N THR A 193 0.85 23.64 13.73
CA THR A 193 1.70 23.05 14.78
C THR A 193 1.86 21.55 14.54
N GLN A 194 2.83 20.92 15.20
CA GLN A 194 2.96 19.46 15.14
C GLN A 194 1.70 18.74 15.65
N ALA A 195 1.02 19.28 16.67
CA ALA A 195 -0.23 18.74 17.19
C ALA A 195 -1.37 18.67 16.15
N THR A 196 -1.33 19.53 15.12
CA THR A 196 -2.30 19.54 14.03
C THR A 196 -1.84 18.76 12.80
N LEU A 197 -0.54 18.82 12.47
CA LEU A 197 0.01 18.22 11.24
C LEU A 197 0.31 16.73 11.36
N ASP A 198 0.79 16.29 12.53
CA ASP A 198 1.15 14.90 12.81
C ASP A 198 -0.04 14.15 13.44
N PRO A 199 -0.56 13.10 12.77
CA PRO A 199 -1.65 12.28 13.30
C PRO A 199 -1.34 11.62 14.64
N LEU A 200 -0.06 11.42 14.99
CA LEU A 200 0.38 10.80 16.24
C LEU A 200 0.78 11.82 17.31
N ALA A 201 0.76 13.13 17.02
CA ALA A 201 1.15 14.13 18.02
C ALA A 201 0.06 14.38 19.06
N ALA A 202 -1.22 14.26 18.68
CA ALA A 202 -2.35 14.39 19.59
C ALA A 202 -2.80 13.01 20.10
N ARG A 203 -3.10 12.93 21.39
CA ARG A 203 -3.59 11.71 22.03
C ARG A 203 -5.06 11.49 21.69
N ARG A 204 -5.48 10.23 21.57
CA ARG A 204 -6.90 9.86 21.52
C ARG A 204 -7.61 10.12 22.86
N PRO A 205 -8.85 10.62 22.85
CA PRO A 205 -9.65 10.74 24.06
C PRO A 205 -9.93 9.36 24.69
N ASP A 206 -9.94 9.32 26.03
CA ASP A 206 -10.29 8.11 26.77
C ASP A 206 -11.76 7.75 26.48
N GLY A 207 -12.02 6.47 26.23
CA GLY A 207 -13.35 5.99 25.84
C GLY A 207 -13.76 6.34 24.41
N GLY A 208 -12.89 6.96 23.60
CA GLY A 208 -13.22 7.32 22.22
C GLY A 208 -14.25 8.45 22.10
N LEU A 209 -14.46 9.21 23.18
CA LEU A 209 -15.40 10.32 23.24
C LEU A 209 -14.82 11.56 22.55
N TYR A 210 -15.22 11.80 21.31
CA TYR A 210 -14.95 13.05 20.61
C TYR A 210 -16.08 14.06 20.84
N LEU A 211 -15.84 15.32 20.47
CA LEU A 211 -16.73 16.45 20.71
C LEU A 211 -18.18 16.24 20.25
N TRP A 212 -18.39 15.42 19.21
CA TRP A 212 -19.70 15.22 18.58
C TRP A 212 -20.19 13.77 18.54
N SER A 213 -19.29 12.79 18.63
CA SER A 213 -19.66 11.37 18.54
C SER A 213 -18.52 10.47 19.01
N GLU A 214 -18.82 9.19 19.19
CA GLU A 214 -17.80 8.14 19.18
C GLU A 214 -17.36 7.87 17.74
N GLN A 215 -16.10 7.47 17.54
CA GLN A 215 -15.65 6.97 16.24
C GLN A 215 -15.93 5.46 16.12
N PRO A 216 -16.38 4.98 14.95
CA PRO A 216 -16.53 3.55 14.72
C PRO A 216 -15.20 2.80 14.91
N SER A 217 -15.19 1.83 15.82
CA SER A 217 -14.07 0.91 16.02
C SER A 217 -14.35 -0.42 15.34
N GLY A 218 -13.40 -0.95 14.57
CA GLY A 218 -13.51 -2.27 13.97
C GLY A 218 -12.28 -2.65 13.16
N PRO A 219 -12.21 -3.90 12.66
CA PRO A 219 -11.04 -4.41 11.93
C PRO A 219 -10.77 -3.68 10.60
N HIS A 220 -11.75 -2.94 10.08
CA HIS A 220 -11.64 -2.18 8.83
C HIS A 220 -11.48 -0.66 9.04
N THR A 221 -11.40 -0.18 10.29
CA THR A 221 -11.27 1.25 10.59
C THR A 221 -9.98 1.54 11.34
N VAL A 222 -9.32 2.63 10.96
CA VAL A 222 -8.13 3.17 11.59
C VAL A 222 -8.51 4.47 12.27
N ALA A 223 -8.49 4.47 13.61
CA ALA A 223 -8.71 5.67 14.39
C ALA A 223 -7.46 6.57 14.35
N SER A 224 -7.64 7.89 14.28
CA SER A 224 -6.53 8.85 14.32
C SER A 224 -6.05 9.09 15.76
N GLY A 225 -4.83 9.60 15.95
CA GLY A 225 -4.28 9.91 17.28
C GLY A 225 -3.39 8.82 17.89
N HIS A 226 -2.56 9.23 18.85
CA HIS A 226 -1.68 8.32 19.58
C HIS A 226 -2.46 7.51 20.62
N PRO A 227 -2.31 6.16 20.64
CA PRO A 227 -3.10 5.30 21.53
C PRO A 227 -2.64 5.31 22.99
N ARG A 228 -1.39 5.72 23.29
CA ARG A 228 -0.84 5.67 24.67
C ARG A 228 -0.87 7.03 25.37
N LYS A 229 -1.08 6.99 26.70
CA LYS A 229 -1.34 8.15 27.57
C LYS A 229 -0.19 9.16 27.79
N GLY A 230 1.03 8.96 27.25
CA GLY A 230 2.21 9.70 27.76
C GLY A 230 3.35 10.02 26.79
N ARG A 231 3.11 10.20 25.48
CA ARG A 231 4.17 10.57 24.51
C ARG A 231 3.83 11.73 23.56
N SER A 232 2.83 12.54 23.89
CA SER A 232 2.56 13.80 23.17
C SER A 232 3.44 14.90 23.77
N ALA A 233 4.36 15.46 22.98
CA ALA A 233 5.20 16.59 23.41
C ALA A 233 4.41 17.89 23.67
N ALA A 234 3.10 17.93 23.37
CA ALA A 234 2.33 19.17 23.27
C ALA A 234 1.09 19.26 24.17
N ALA A 235 0.86 18.33 25.10
CA ALA A 235 -0.41 18.23 25.84
C ALA A 235 -1.61 18.39 24.88
N ALA A 236 -1.60 17.60 23.80
CA ALA A 236 -2.60 17.69 22.75
C ALA A 236 -3.58 16.52 22.82
N LEU A 237 -4.87 16.81 22.75
CA LEU A 237 -5.99 15.87 22.77
C LEU A 237 -6.79 16.02 21.48
N LEU A 238 -7.07 14.93 20.77
CA LEU A 238 -7.97 14.99 19.62
C LEU A 238 -9.40 15.23 20.09
N ALA A 239 -10.01 16.31 19.61
CA ALA A 239 -11.39 16.68 19.90
C ALA A 239 -12.33 16.25 18.77
N TYR A 240 -11.88 16.22 17.53
CA TYR A 240 -12.64 15.71 16.39
C TYR A 240 -11.69 15.26 15.28
N ASP A 241 -11.97 14.10 14.70
CA ASP A 241 -11.30 13.59 13.51
C ASP A 241 -12.24 12.65 12.75
N VAL A 242 -11.89 12.27 11.53
CA VAL A 242 -12.65 11.30 10.72
C VAL A 242 -11.91 9.96 10.72
N GLY A 243 -12.65 8.85 10.82
CA GLY A 243 -12.06 7.52 10.70
C GLY A 243 -11.63 7.22 9.26
N HIS A 244 -10.55 6.44 9.11
CA HIS A 244 -10.04 6.04 7.79
C HIS A 244 -10.23 4.54 7.59
N SER A 245 -10.52 4.10 6.38
CA SER A 245 -10.69 2.68 6.08
C SER A 245 -9.37 2.03 5.69
N VAL A 246 -9.25 0.75 6.07
CA VAL A 246 -8.14 -0.10 5.66
C VAL A 246 -8.34 -0.54 4.21
N PRO A 247 -7.41 -0.27 3.27
CA PRO A 247 -7.63 -0.57 1.84
C PRO A 247 -7.61 -2.07 1.52
N TRP A 248 -6.76 -2.85 2.18
CA TRP A 248 -6.51 -4.24 1.81
C TRP A 248 -6.95 -5.19 2.92
N ASP A 249 -7.75 -6.19 2.59
CA ASP A 249 -8.23 -7.17 3.56
C ASP A 249 -7.47 -8.50 3.46
N TRP A 250 -8.06 -9.57 3.99
CA TRP A 250 -7.51 -10.91 4.01
C TRP A 250 -7.24 -11.48 2.61
N ARG A 251 -7.90 -10.99 1.55
CA ARG A 251 -7.67 -11.44 0.17
C ARG A 251 -6.21 -11.21 -0.23
N VAL A 252 -5.64 -10.08 0.20
CA VAL A 252 -4.24 -9.73 -0.07
C VAL A 252 -3.29 -10.74 0.54
N SER A 253 -3.53 -11.10 1.80
CA SER A 253 -2.77 -12.15 2.48
C SER A 253 -2.92 -13.52 1.79
N LEU A 254 -4.10 -13.83 1.24
CA LEU A 254 -4.32 -15.08 0.55
C LEU A 254 -3.57 -15.14 -0.79
N TYR A 255 -3.66 -14.09 -1.62
CA TYR A 255 -2.97 -14.11 -2.91
C TYR A 255 -1.47 -13.89 -2.81
N THR A 256 -0.94 -13.33 -1.71
CA THR A 256 0.50 -13.39 -1.42
C THR A 256 0.95 -14.81 -1.13
N TRP A 257 0.17 -15.55 -0.33
CA TRP A 257 0.46 -16.91 0.05
C TRP A 257 0.40 -17.87 -1.15
N THR A 258 -0.66 -17.81 -1.96
CA THR A 258 -0.80 -18.67 -3.15
C THR A 258 0.28 -18.37 -4.20
N LYS A 259 0.67 -17.10 -4.37
CA LYS A 259 1.79 -16.70 -5.22
C LYS A 259 3.11 -17.26 -4.71
N SER A 260 3.34 -17.25 -3.38
CA SER A 260 4.53 -17.86 -2.76
C SER A 260 4.60 -19.36 -3.05
N VAL A 261 3.46 -20.08 -2.98
CA VAL A 261 3.39 -21.48 -3.42
C VAL A 261 3.75 -21.61 -4.91
N ALA A 262 3.18 -20.78 -5.77
CA ALA A 262 3.41 -20.85 -7.22
C ALA A 262 4.89 -20.64 -7.60
N ALA A 263 5.57 -19.67 -6.99
CA ALA A 263 6.99 -19.42 -7.23
C ALA A 263 7.86 -20.54 -6.61
N GLY A 264 7.55 -20.93 -5.37
CA GLY A 264 8.25 -21.99 -4.65
C GLY A 264 8.17 -23.36 -5.32
N ALA A 265 7.04 -23.69 -5.95
CA ALA A 265 6.82 -24.93 -6.68
C ALA A 265 7.83 -25.15 -7.81
N TYR A 266 8.43 -24.08 -8.34
CA TYR A 266 9.50 -24.14 -9.33
C TYR A 266 10.89 -24.01 -8.70
N LEU A 267 11.08 -23.02 -7.81
CA LEU A 267 12.38 -22.72 -7.20
C LEU A 267 12.93 -23.89 -6.36
N VAL A 268 12.06 -24.64 -5.69
CA VAL A 268 12.48 -25.77 -4.83
C VAL A 268 12.99 -26.95 -5.68
N PRO A 269 12.24 -27.50 -6.65
CA PRO A 269 12.76 -28.54 -7.55
C PRO A 269 13.99 -28.12 -8.34
N LEU A 270 14.05 -26.85 -8.77
CA LEU A 270 15.24 -26.28 -9.41
C LEU A 270 16.46 -26.39 -8.50
N ALA A 271 16.36 -25.94 -7.24
CA ALA A 271 17.45 -26.00 -6.28
C ALA A 271 17.90 -27.45 -6.00
N LEU A 272 16.94 -28.38 -5.89
CA LEU A 272 17.23 -29.81 -5.74
C LEU A 272 17.92 -30.40 -6.99
N GLY A 273 17.54 -29.95 -8.18
CA GLY A 273 18.19 -30.35 -9.44
C GLY A 273 19.62 -29.87 -9.54
N LEU A 274 19.87 -28.60 -9.18
CA LEU A 274 21.21 -28.02 -9.12
C LEU A 274 22.10 -28.69 -8.05
N ALA A 275 21.52 -29.15 -6.95
CA ALA A 275 22.21 -29.89 -5.90
C ALA A 275 22.45 -31.38 -6.25
N GLY A 276 22.00 -31.85 -7.42
CA GLY A 276 22.12 -33.26 -7.83
C GLY A 276 21.19 -34.23 -7.10
N VAL A 277 20.24 -33.72 -6.31
CA VAL A 277 19.26 -34.53 -5.55
C VAL A 277 18.07 -34.94 -6.41
N LEU A 278 17.73 -34.14 -7.43
CA LEU A 278 16.63 -34.37 -8.36
C LEU A 278 17.15 -34.49 -9.80
N GLY A 279 16.72 -35.52 -10.52
CA GLY A 279 17.01 -35.62 -11.96
C GLY A 279 16.18 -34.64 -12.79
N TRP A 280 16.78 -34.06 -13.85
CA TRP A 280 16.11 -33.16 -14.80
C TRP A 280 15.05 -33.84 -15.69
N THR A 281 14.92 -35.16 -15.59
CA THR A 281 13.90 -35.99 -16.23
C THR A 281 12.86 -36.51 -15.25
N SER A 282 12.90 -36.06 -13.98
CA SER A 282 11.96 -36.49 -12.96
C SER A 282 10.54 -35.98 -13.22
N ASP A 283 9.53 -36.73 -12.77
CA ASP A 283 8.13 -36.33 -12.85
C ASP A 283 7.86 -35.04 -12.08
N LEU A 284 8.58 -34.81 -10.97
CA LEU A 284 8.50 -33.57 -10.21
C LEU A 284 8.94 -32.37 -11.06
N TRP A 285 10.05 -32.46 -11.80
CA TRP A 285 10.54 -31.36 -12.64
C TRP A 285 9.69 -31.13 -13.90
N GLY A 286 9.28 -32.23 -14.56
CA GLY A 286 8.54 -32.17 -15.81
C GLY A 286 7.06 -31.81 -15.65
N TRP A 287 6.39 -32.38 -14.65
CA TRP A 287 4.94 -32.30 -14.48
C TRP A 287 4.54 -31.64 -13.17
N GLY A 288 5.15 -32.03 -12.05
CA GLY A 288 4.79 -31.56 -10.71
C GLY A 288 4.98 -30.06 -10.53
N ALA A 289 6.20 -29.57 -10.78
CA ALA A 289 6.59 -28.18 -10.64
C ALA A 289 5.76 -27.22 -11.52
N PRO A 290 5.66 -27.41 -12.85
CA PRO A 290 4.82 -26.55 -13.68
C PRO A 290 3.32 -26.73 -13.41
N GLY A 291 2.85 -27.94 -13.09
CA GLY A 291 1.45 -28.20 -12.77
C GLY A 291 0.98 -27.47 -11.51
N VAL A 292 1.71 -27.65 -10.39
CA VAL A 292 1.43 -26.95 -9.13
C VAL A 292 1.64 -25.45 -9.29
N GLY A 293 2.72 -25.04 -9.96
CA GLY A 293 3.02 -23.64 -10.25
C GLY A 293 1.88 -22.95 -11.00
N LEU A 294 1.39 -23.54 -12.11
CA LEU A 294 0.29 -22.99 -12.90
C LEU A 294 -1.04 -22.98 -12.14
N ALA A 295 -1.34 -24.03 -11.37
CA ALA A 295 -2.57 -24.11 -10.58
C ALA A 295 -2.64 -22.96 -9.54
N PHE A 296 -1.57 -22.76 -8.76
CA PHE A 296 -1.53 -21.71 -7.75
C PHE A 296 -1.37 -20.31 -8.36
N LEU A 297 -0.68 -20.18 -9.50
CA LEU A 297 -0.60 -18.91 -10.22
C LEU A 297 -1.95 -18.51 -10.82
N GLY A 298 -2.71 -19.48 -11.36
CA GLY A 298 -4.08 -19.29 -11.81
C GLY A 298 -5.00 -18.88 -10.66
N LEU A 299 -4.91 -19.55 -9.51
CA LEU A 299 -5.64 -19.16 -8.30
C LEU A 299 -5.27 -17.73 -7.85
N THR A 300 -3.99 -17.37 -7.88
CA THR A 300 -3.52 -16.00 -7.61
C THR A 300 -4.19 -15.00 -8.56
N GLY A 301 -4.22 -15.29 -9.86
CA GLY A 301 -4.86 -14.43 -10.86
C GLY A 301 -6.37 -14.25 -10.62
N LEU A 302 -7.08 -15.33 -10.28
CA LEU A 302 -8.51 -15.28 -9.95
C LEU A 302 -8.77 -14.43 -8.71
N LEU A 303 -7.98 -14.62 -7.65
CA LEU A 303 -8.09 -13.83 -6.41
C LEU A 303 -7.79 -12.35 -6.66
N LEU A 304 -6.78 -12.03 -7.48
CA LEU A 304 -6.45 -10.66 -7.84
C LEU A 304 -7.60 -9.97 -8.59
N ILE A 305 -8.26 -10.67 -9.52
CA ILE A 305 -9.41 -10.13 -10.25
C ILE A 305 -10.61 -9.96 -9.30
N TRP A 306 -10.83 -10.91 -8.38
CA TRP A 306 -11.92 -10.85 -7.41
C TRP A 306 -11.76 -9.74 -6.36
N ASP A 307 -10.53 -9.34 -6.04
CA ASP A 307 -10.25 -8.23 -5.11
C ASP A 307 -10.52 -6.83 -5.73
N LEU A 308 -10.65 -6.75 -7.06
CA LEU A 308 -10.95 -5.48 -7.75
C LEU A 308 -12.40 -5.07 -7.52
N GLU A 309 -12.63 -3.77 -7.31
CA GLU A 309 -13.98 -3.24 -7.29
C GLU A 309 -14.63 -3.22 -8.70
N HIS A 310 -13.81 -3.13 -9.76
CA HIS A 310 -14.27 -3.18 -11.15
C HIS A 310 -13.59 -4.34 -11.90
N PRO A 311 -13.99 -5.61 -11.64
CA PRO A 311 -13.32 -6.78 -12.20
C PRO A 311 -13.41 -6.84 -13.73
N THR A 312 -14.49 -6.33 -14.32
CA THR A 312 -14.67 -6.27 -15.79
C THR A 312 -13.67 -5.34 -16.49
N ARG A 313 -13.09 -4.37 -15.75
CA ARG A 313 -12.10 -3.42 -16.26
C ARG A 313 -10.65 -3.92 -16.10
N PHE A 314 -10.45 -5.16 -15.63
CA PHE A 314 -9.12 -5.76 -15.44
C PHE A 314 -8.22 -5.65 -16.69
N TRP A 315 -8.79 -5.78 -17.89
CA TRP A 315 -8.04 -5.72 -19.15
C TRP A 315 -7.34 -4.36 -19.38
N TYR A 316 -7.78 -3.27 -18.73
CA TYR A 316 -7.09 -1.98 -18.78
C TYR A 316 -5.66 -2.04 -18.24
N LEU A 317 -5.32 -3.04 -17.42
CA LEU A 317 -3.94 -3.28 -17.01
C LEU A 317 -3.01 -3.51 -18.21
N PHE A 318 -3.53 -4.07 -19.31
CA PHE A 318 -2.75 -4.35 -20.52
C PHE A 318 -2.84 -3.25 -21.56
N VAL A 319 -3.97 -2.53 -21.64
CA VAL A 319 -4.18 -1.52 -22.70
C VAL A 319 -3.95 -0.08 -22.24
N ARG A 320 -3.99 0.19 -20.94
CA ARG A 320 -3.59 1.49 -20.35
C ARG A 320 -2.51 1.34 -19.26
N PRO A 321 -1.40 0.61 -19.52
CA PRO A 321 -0.43 0.28 -18.49
C PRO A 321 0.38 1.50 -18.02
N GLN A 322 0.35 1.77 -16.72
CA GLN A 322 1.32 2.67 -16.08
C GLN A 322 2.61 1.89 -15.77
N ARG A 323 3.67 2.10 -16.56
CA ARG A 323 4.93 1.33 -16.48
C ARG A 323 5.70 1.49 -15.17
N ARG A 324 5.40 2.55 -14.40
CA ARG A 324 5.99 2.77 -13.07
C ARG A 324 5.30 1.97 -11.96
N SER A 325 4.08 1.49 -12.17
CA SER A 325 3.35 0.71 -11.17
C SER A 325 3.91 -0.70 -11.05
N TRP A 326 4.25 -1.11 -9.83
CA TRP A 326 4.68 -2.50 -9.57
C TRP A 326 3.55 -3.51 -9.70
N LEU A 327 2.28 -3.07 -9.65
CA LEU A 327 1.14 -3.92 -9.94
C LEU A 327 1.11 -4.31 -11.44
N VAL A 328 1.40 -3.35 -12.33
CA VAL A 328 1.54 -3.62 -13.77
C VAL A 328 2.77 -4.49 -14.06
N ARG A 329 3.93 -4.14 -13.50
CA ARG A 329 5.15 -4.94 -13.66
C ARG A 329 4.96 -6.36 -13.13
N GLY A 330 4.32 -6.51 -11.98
CA GLY A 330 3.93 -7.79 -11.40
C GLY A 330 3.06 -8.59 -12.37
N GLY A 331 2.05 -7.97 -12.99
CA GLY A 331 1.21 -8.58 -14.02
C GLY A 331 2.00 -9.14 -15.21
N PHE A 332 2.98 -8.40 -15.72
CA PHE A 332 3.86 -8.90 -16.80
C PHE A 332 4.82 -10.00 -16.32
N ILE A 333 5.35 -9.89 -15.10
CA ILE A 333 6.22 -10.92 -14.49
C ILE A 333 5.47 -12.25 -14.35
N ILE A 334 4.26 -12.23 -13.76
CA ILE A 334 3.46 -13.45 -13.58
C ILE A 334 2.99 -14.02 -14.93
N GLY A 335 2.67 -13.17 -15.92
CA GLY A 335 2.33 -13.61 -17.26
C GLY A 335 3.50 -14.30 -17.98
N GLY A 336 4.70 -13.71 -17.89
CA GLY A 336 5.92 -14.32 -18.42
C GLY A 336 6.28 -15.62 -17.70
N TYR A 337 6.12 -15.67 -16.37
CA TYR A 337 6.32 -16.87 -15.58
C TYR A 337 5.31 -17.98 -15.95
N ALA A 338 4.04 -17.65 -16.16
CA ALA A 338 3.05 -18.61 -16.64
C ALA A 338 3.42 -19.19 -18.01
N ALA A 339 3.86 -18.35 -18.96
CA ALA A 339 4.33 -18.80 -20.26
C ALA A 339 5.55 -19.73 -20.15
N MET A 340 6.48 -19.42 -19.25
CA MET A 340 7.64 -20.27 -18.94
C MET A 340 7.22 -21.64 -18.38
N LEU A 341 6.29 -21.68 -17.43
CA LEU A 341 5.77 -22.95 -16.89
C LEU A 341 5.02 -23.78 -17.94
N LEU A 342 4.27 -23.13 -18.83
CA LEU A 342 3.62 -23.80 -19.96
C LEU A 342 4.64 -24.37 -20.96
N ALA A 343 5.72 -23.64 -21.24
CA ALA A 343 6.80 -24.12 -22.09
C ALA A 343 7.48 -25.35 -21.48
N GLN A 344 7.74 -25.34 -20.17
CA GLN A 344 8.27 -26.47 -19.42
C GLN A 344 7.35 -27.70 -19.52
N LEU A 345 6.05 -27.51 -19.31
CA LEU A 345 5.05 -28.58 -19.46
C LEU A 345 5.03 -29.12 -20.90
N GLY A 346 5.15 -28.25 -21.90
CA GLY A 346 5.27 -28.64 -23.32
C GLY A 346 6.53 -29.47 -23.63
N LEU A 347 7.66 -29.17 -22.99
CA LEU A 347 8.87 -30.00 -23.10
C LEU A 347 8.65 -31.40 -22.50
N ALA A 348 7.94 -31.48 -21.36
CA ALA A 348 7.59 -32.76 -20.75
C ALA A 348 6.67 -33.60 -21.65
N VAL A 349 5.66 -32.98 -22.28
CA VAL A 349 4.75 -33.64 -23.24
C VAL A 349 5.50 -34.15 -24.48
N THR A 350 6.47 -33.39 -24.99
CA THR A 350 7.20 -33.72 -26.22
C THR A 350 8.41 -34.64 -26.02
N GLY A 351 8.75 -34.97 -24.77
CA GLY A 351 9.90 -35.82 -24.43
C GLY A 351 11.27 -35.19 -24.74
N ARG A 352 11.34 -33.87 -24.97
CA ARG A 352 12.58 -33.16 -25.34
C ARG A 352 13.42 -32.79 -24.11
N SER A 353 13.91 -33.81 -23.41
CA SER A 353 14.67 -33.67 -22.15
C SER A 353 15.98 -32.89 -22.28
N GLY A 354 16.62 -32.83 -23.46
CA GLY A 354 17.88 -32.10 -23.65
C GLY A 354 17.79 -30.57 -23.52
N ALA A 355 16.59 -29.99 -23.68
CA ALA A 355 16.37 -28.55 -23.56
C ALA A 355 15.98 -28.10 -22.13
N THR A 356 15.69 -29.04 -21.23
CA THR A 356 15.14 -28.73 -19.90
C THR A 356 16.11 -27.99 -18.97
N PRO A 357 17.44 -28.24 -18.97
CA PRO A 357 18.35 -27.49 -18.10
C PRO A 357 18.52 -26.03 -18.54
N TRP A 358 18.48 -25.77 -19.84
CA TRP A 358 18.56 -24.41 -20.38
C TRP A 358 17.31 -23.60 -20.04
N LEU A 359 16.13 -24.22 -20.15
CA LEU A 359 14.88 -23.62 -19.71
C LEU A 359 14.86 -23.41 -18.19
N ALA A 360 15.48 -24.31 -17.42
CA ALA A 360 15.65 -24.19 -15.97
C ALA A 360 16.36 -22.89 -15.58
N ILE A 361 17.48 -22.59 -16.27
CA ILE A 361 18.28 -21.39 -16.05
C ILE A 361 17.49 -20.14 -16.48
N ALA A 362 16.80 -20.20 -17.62
CA ALA A 362 15.99 -19.09 -18.11
C ALA A 362 14.78 -18.78 -17.22
N GLY A 363 14.25 -19.79 -16.50
CA GLY A 363 13.12 -19.63 -15.60
C GLY A 363 13.47 -19.00 -14.24
N VAL A 364 14.75 -19.05 -13.82
CA VAL A 364 15.19 -18.51 -12.51
C VAL A 364 14.80 -17.05 -12.31
N PRO A 365 15.10 -16.11 -13.24
CA PRO A 365 14.77 -14.70 -13.03
C PRO A 365 13.26 -14.49 -12.88
N LEU A 366 12.44 -15.19 -13.68
CA LEU A 366 10.98 -15.07 -13.63
C LEU A 366 10.38 -15.65 -12.35
N ALA A 367 10.87 -16.80 -11.89
CA ALA A 367 10.43 -17.43 -10.66
C ALA A 367 10.84 -16.61 -9.43
N VAL A 368 12.09 -16.13 -9.38
CA VAL A 368 12.57 -15.23 -8.30
C VAL A 368 11.78 -13.93 -8.31
N LEU A 369 11.61 -13.27 -9.46
CA LEU A 369 10.81 -12.05 -9.55
C LEU A 369 9.36 -12.28 -9.14
N THR A 370 8.76 -13.43 -9.49
CA THR A 370 7.42 -13.80 -9.04
C THR A 370 7.35 -13.92 -7.51
N ALA A 371 8.38 -14.51 -6.88
CA ALA A 371 8.47 -14.57 -5.42
C ALA A 371 8.59 -13.17 -4.79
N VAL A 372 9.42 -12.28 -5.34
CA VAL A 372 9.81 -11.04 -4.63
C VAL A 372 9.09 -9.77 -5.09
N TYR A 373 8.39 -9.73 -6.23
CA TYR A 373 7.88 -8.45 -6.76
C TYR A 373 6.93 -7.71 -5.80
N THR A 374 6.20 -8.46 -4.95
CA THR A 374 5.29 -7.90 -3.95
C THR A 374 6.02 -7.02 -2.93
N ALA A 375 7.30 -7.29 -2.64
CA ALA A 375 8.10 -6.43 -1.76
C ALA A 375 8.23 -5.02 -2.34
N PHE A 376 8.38 -4.91 -3.67
CA PHE A 376 8.45 -3.61 -4.33
C PHE A 376 7.07 -2.95 -4.49
N LEU A 377 5.99 -3.74 -4.55
CA LEU A 377 4.63 -3.21 -4.46
C LEU A 377 4.40 -2.59 -3.08
N PHE A 378 4.79 -3.28 -2.02
CA PHE A 378 4.76 -2.77 -0.65
C PHE A 378 5.66 -1.55 -0.46
N SER A 379 6.83 -1.49 -1.11
CA SER A 379 7.69 -0.31 -1.05
C SER A 379 7.09 0.92 -1.74
N GLN A 380 6.18 0.76 -2.72
CA GLN A 380 5.44 1.90 -3.30
C GLN A 380 4.46 2.54 -2.31
N SER A 381 4.11 1.83 -1.24
CA SER A 381 3.31 2.36 -0.14
C SER A 381 4.12 3.24 0.82
N ARG A 382 4.62 4.39 0.32
CA ARG A 382 5.57 5.27 1.06
C ARG A 382 5.08 5.72 2.45
N GLY A 383 3.76 5.78 2.66
CA GLY A 383 3.15 6.12 3.95
C GLY A 383 3.13 5.01 4.99
N ARG A 384 3.38 3.76 4.59
CA ARG A 384 3.22 2.55 5.41
C ARG A 384 4.60 2.03 5.80
N ASP A 385 5.14 2.58 6.89
CA ASP A 385 6.56 2.44 7.24
C ASP A 385 6.99 1.01 7.56
N LEU A 386 6.07 0.16 8.04
CA LEU A 386 6.35 -1.27 8.28
C LEU A 386 6.78 -1.99 6.99
N TRP A 387 6.22 -1.57 5.86
CA TRP A 387 6.46 -2.16 4.55
C TRP A 387 7.70 -1.60 3.84
N GLN A 388 8.36 -0.59 4.42
CA GLN A 388 9.56 0.05 3.86
C GLN A 388 10.85 -0.69 4.26
N ASN A 389 10.74 -2.00 4.48
CA ASN A 389 11.83 -2.83 4.94
C ASN A 389 12.70 -3.33 3.76
N PRO A 390 14.01 -3.01 3.72
CA PRO A 390 14.92 -3.45 2.65
C PRO A 390 15.08 -4.97 2.55
N LEU A 391 14.87 -5.72 3.64
CA LEU A 391 15.01 -7.18 3.66
C LEU A 391 13.73 -7.90 3.20
N LEU A 392 12.64 -7.20 2.94
CA LEU A 392 11.37 -7.80 2.54
C LEU A 392 11.47 -8.74 1.32
N PRO A 393 12.28 -8.47 0.27
CA PRO A 393 12.51 -9.44 -0.80
C PRO A 393 13.09 -10.78 -0.31
N VAL A 394 13.98 -10.75 0.68
CA VAL A 394 14.59 -11.96 1.27
C VAL A 394 13.56 -12.74 2.07
N HIS A 395 12.68 -12.05 2.81
CA HIS A 395 11.54 -12.67 3.48
C HIS A 395 10.66 -13.40 2.48
N LEU A 396 10.21 -12.72 1.43
CA LEU A 396 9.31 -13.31 0.44
C LEU A 396 9.95 -14.50 -0.30
N LEU A 397 11.27 -14.49 -0.51
CA LEU A 397 11.98 -15.63 -1.10
C LEU A 397 12.03 -16.84 -0.14
N ALA A 398 12.30 -16.62 1.14
CA ALA A 398 12.24 -17.67 2.15
C ALA A 398 10.82 -18.25 2.29
N GLN A 399 9.81 -17.38 2.26
CA GLN A 399 8.40 -17.77 2.28
C GLN A 399 7.99 -18.56 1.03
N ALA A 400 8.48 -18.19 -0.15
CA ALA A 400 8.26 -18.97 -1.37
C ALA A 400 8.88 -20.37 -1.25
N GLY A 401 10.12 -20.48 -0.76
CA GLY A 401 10.76 -21.78 -0.48
C GLY A 401 9.95 -22.64 0.49
N MET A 402 9.49 -22.04 1.59
CA MET A 402 8.65 -22.68 2.60
C MET A 402 7.31 -23.13 2.03
N ALA A 403 6.57 -22.24 1.36
CA ALA A 403 5.26 -22.53 0.79
C ALA A 403 5.34 -23.61 -0.31
N GLY A 404 6.30 -23.46 -1.23
CA GLY A 404 6.51 -24.40 -2.33
C GLY A 404 6.91 -25.80 -1.87
N SER A 405 7.93 -25.91 -1.02
CA SER A 405 8.38 -27.21 -0.49
C SER A 405 7.29 -27.89 0.35
N GLY A 406 6.52 -27.13 1.11
CA GLY A 406 5.43 -27.64 1.94
C GLY A 406 4.31 -28.25 1.10
N VAL A 407 3.82 -27.50 0.09
CA VAL A 407 2.75 -27.98 -0.80
C VAL A 407 3.23 -29.16 -1.64
N LEU A 408 4.45 -29.12 -2.19
CA LEU A 408 5.01 -30.24 -2.94
C LEU A 408 5.16 -31.50 -2.06
N ALA A 409 5.60 -31.35 -0.80
CA ALA A 409 5.71 -32.47 0.14
C ALA A 409 4.36 -33.08 0.50
N LEU A 410 3.30 -32.27 0.60
CA LEU A 410 1.93 -32.75 0.85
C LEU A 410 1.35 -33.51 -0.35
N LEU A 411 1.69 -33.10 -1.58
CA LEU A 411 1.24 -33.76 -2.80
C LEU A 411 2.07 -34.98 -3.17
N ALA A 412 3.35 -35.05 -2.75
CA ALA A 412 4.26 -36.14 -3.07
C ALA A 412 3.69 -37.57 -2.89
N PRO A 413 2.92 -37.91 -1.82
CA PRO A 413 2.32 -39.23 -1.67
C PRO A 413 1.35 -39.63 -2.79
N ALA A 414 0.69 -38.66 -3.43
CA ALA A 414 -0.22 -38.92 -4.55
C ALA A 414 0.51 -39.23 -5.86
N PHE A 415 1.81 -38.88 -5.96
CA PHE A 415 2.60 -39.01 -7.18
C PHE A 415 3.79 -39.96 -7.06
N GLY A 416 4.06 -40.53 -5.86
CA GLY A 416 4.93 -41.68 -5.59
C GLY A 416 6.45 -41.51 -5.82
N ALA A 417 6.85 -40.78 -6.86
CA ALA A 417 8.23 -40.66 -7.35
C ALA A 417 8.94 -39.37 -6.89
N TRP A 418 8.30 -38.53 -6.07
CA TRP A 418 8.86 -37.25 -5.65
C TRP A 418 9.78 -37.44 -4.42
N PRO A 419 10.93 -36.74 -4.33
CA PRO A 419 11.89 -36.92 -3.23
C PRO A 419 11.39 -36.28 -1.93
N LEU A 420 10.41 -36.93 -1.29
CA LEU A 420 9.74 -36.45 -0.07
C LEU A 420 10.70 -36.10 1.08
N PRO A 421 11.76 -36.88 1.39
CA PRO A 421 12.72 -36.50 2.43
C PRO A 421 13.41 -35.17 2.12
N ALA A 422 13.83 -34.95 0.87
CA ALA A 422 14.48 -33.71 0.46
C ALA A 422 13.53 -32.52 0.56
N LEU A 423 12.28 -32.68 0.13
CA LEU A 423 11.26 -31.63 0.24
C LEU A 423 11.01 -31.22 1.71
N ARG A 424 10.96 -32.17 2.64
CA ARG A 424 10.81 -31.90 4.08
C ARG A 424 12.02 -31.15 4.67
N TRP A 425 13.23 -31.46 4.23
CA TRP A 425 14.44 -30.74 4.65
C TRP A 425 14.47 -29.31 4.10
N VAL A 426 14.10 -29.11 2.84
CA VAL A 426 13.97 -27.75 2.27
C VAL A 426 12.92 -26.96 3.05
N PHE A 427 11.77 -27.57 3.36
CA PHE A 427 10.73 -26.94 4.17
C PHE A 427 11.25 -26.51 5.54
N LEU A 428 11.98 -27.38 6.24
CA LEU A 428 12.61 -27.05 7.52
C LEU A 428 13.51 -25.84 7.40
N TRP A 429 14.47 -25.84 6.46
CA TRP A 429 15.44 -24.76 6.35
C TRP A 429 14.82 -23.44 5.91
N SER A 430 13.86 -23.46 4.98
CA SER A 430 13.11 -22.27 4.61
C SER A 430 12.26 -21.74 5.76
N THR A 431 11.64 -22.63 6.56
CA THR A 431 10.85 -22.25 7.74
C THR A 431 11.74 -21.66 8.84
N ALA A 432 12.88 -22.29 9.13
CA ALA A 432 13.85 -21.79 10.10
C ALA A 432 14.41 -20.43 9.66
N GLY A 433 14.76 -20.28 8.37
CA GLY A 433 15.18 -19.00 7.80
C GLY A 433 14.10 -17.92 7.93
N HIS A 434 12.85 -18.24 7.61
CA HIS A 434 11.72 -17.33 7.79
C HIS A 434 11.55 -16.89 9.24
N VAL A 435 11.56 -17.83 10.19
CA VAL A 435 11.44 -17.54 11.63
C VAL A 435 12.60 -16.66 12.12
N LEU A 436 13.84 -16.97 11.74
CA LEU A 436 15.02 -16.18 12.11
C LEU A 436 14.93 -14.74 11.60
N LEU A 437 14.54 -14.59 10.33
CA LEU A 437 14.32 -13.29 9.71
C LEU A 437 13.24 -12.49 10.47
N VAL A 438 12.08 -13.08 10.72
CA VAL A 438 10.99 -12.45 11.48
C VAL A 438 11.43 -12.06 12.90
N LEU A 439 12.15 -12.92 13.60
CA LEU A 439 12.66 -12.62 14.94
C LEU A 439 13.69 -11.50 14.93
N SER A 440 14.58 -11.47 13.92
CA SER A 440 15.58 -10.40 13.79
C SER A 440 14.94 -9.03 13.62
N GLU A 441 13.83 -8.96 12.88
CA GLU A 441 13.07 -7.73 12.68
C GLU A 441 12.22 -7.37 13.89
N ALA A 442 11.63 -8.37 14.55
CA ALA A 442 10.88 -8.20 15.79
C ALA A 442 11.73 -7.60 16.93
N LEU A 443 13.05 -7.79 16.89
CA LEU A 443 14.00 -7.21 17.83
C LEU A 443 14.52 -5.83 17.37
N GLY A 444 14.34 -5.47 16.10
CA GLY A 444 14.74 -4.19 15.53
C GLY A 444 13.82 -3.04 15.97
N ALA A 445 14.40 -1.93 16.43
CA ALA A 445 13.63 -0.72 16.67
C ALA A 445 13.35 0.00 15.34
N GLY A 446 12.07 0.12 14.95
CA GLY A 446 11.68 0.88 13.76
C GLY A 446 12.21 2.32 13.80
N ALA A 447 12.74 2.79 12.66
CA ALA A 447 13.40 4.11 12.56
C ALA A 447 12.44 5.28 12.86
N THR A 448 11.18 5.18 12.43
CA THR A 448 10.17 6.25 12.58
C THR A 448 9.15 5.95 13.68
N ALA A 449 8.42 6.97 14.14
CA ALA A 449 7.32 6.79 15.10
C ALA A 449 6.20 5.90 14.53
N HIS A 450 5.88 6.06 13.24
CA HIS A 450 4.91 5.23 12.53
C HIS A 450 5.35 3.76 12.45
N ALA A 451 6.63 3.49 12.12
CA ALA A 451 7.17 2.14 12.11
C ALA A 451 7.08 1.49 13.49
N ARG A 452 7.47 2.20 14.55
CA ARG A 452 7.37 1.69 15.93
C ARG A 452 5.94 1.39 16.36
N LEU A 453 4.97 2.21 15.93
CA LEU A 453 3.57 1.97 16.24
C LEU A 453 3.01 0.78 15.44
N ALA A 454 3.29 0.66 14.15
CA ALA A 454 2.89 -0.48 13.35
C ALA A 454 3.48 -1.79 13.90
N HIS A 455 4.75 -1.75 14.29
CA HIS A 455 5.42 -2.87 14.94
C HIS A 455 4.82 -3.22 16.31
N HIS A 456 4.40 -2.21 17.08
CA HIS A 456 3.65 -2.44 18.31
C HIS A 456 2.32 -3.12 18.03
N GLU A 457 1.56 -2.67 17.04
CA GLU A 457 0.29 -3.30 16.63
C GLU A 457 0.47 -4.75 16.19
N LEU A 458 1.60 -5.05 15.53
CA LEU A 458 1.97 -6.41 15.11
C LEU A 458 2.29 -7.34 16.28
N ILE A 459 3.08 -6.91 17.27
CA ILE A 459 3.61 -7.80 18.31
C ILE A 459 2.78 -7.79 19.60
N ARG A 460 2.16 -6.66 19.93
CA ARG A 460 1.44 -6.46 21.21
C ARG A 460 0.05 -5.85 21.08
N GLY A 461 -0.30 -5.30 19.92
CA GLY A 461 -1.60 -4.67 19.68
C GLY A 461 -2.58 -5.63 19.01
N ALA A 462 -3.42 -5.08 18.12
CA ALA A 462 -4.57 -5.80 17.58
C ALA A 462 -4.22 -7.08 16.80
N TRP A 463 -3.01 -7.16 16.24
CA TRP A 463 -2.58 -8.25 15.36
C TRP A 463 -1.63 -9.24 16.03
N ALA A 464 -1.35 -9.07 17.32
CA ALA A 464 -0.45 -9.91 18.10
C ALA A 464 -0.85 -11.39 18.11
N GLY A 465 -2.16 -11.70 18.22
CA GLY A 465 -2.64 -13.08 18.23
C GLY A 465 -2.32 -13.82 16.92
N TRP A 466 -2.52 -13.15 15.78
CA TRP A 466 -2.20 -13.69 14.46
C TRP A 466 -0.68 -13.84 14.27
N PHE A 467 0.09 -12.85 14.71
CA PHE A 467 1.55 -12.87 14.62
C PHE A 467 2.16 -14.01 15.44
N TRP A 468 1.85 -14.09 16.74
CA TRP A 468 2.41 -15.13 17.61
C TRP A 468 1.86 -16.52 17.32
N GLY A 469 0.57 -16.62 16.98
CA GLY A 469 -0.02 -17.88 16.51
C GLY A 469 0.63 -18.37 15.23
N GLY A 470 0.86 -17.47 14.27
CA GLY A 470 1.59 -17.75 13.04
C GLY A 470 3.00 -18.26 13.31
N LEU A 471 3.76 -17.52 14.14
CA LEU A 471 5.13 -17.86 14.49
C LEU A 471 5.23 -19.21 15.22
N LEU A 472 4.34 -19.50 16.17
CA LEU A 472 4.30 -20.77 16.89
C LEU A 472 4.04 -21.95 15.95
N LEU A 473 3.08 -21.80 15.04
CA LEU A 473 2.78 -22.83 14.05
C LEU A 473 3.93 -23.01 13.03
N SER A 474 4.60 -21.93 12.63
CA SER A 474 5.82 -22.01 11.83
C SER A 474 6.94 -22.74 12.57
N LEU A 475 7.11 -22.54 13.88
CA LEU A 475 8.07 -23.31 14.68
C LEU A 475 7.76 -24.82 14.69
N VAL A 476 6.47 -25.21 14.77
CA VAL A 476 6.06 -26.62 14.61
C VAL A 476 6.40 -27.14 13.21
N GLY A 477 6.38 -26.27 12.20
CA GLY A 477 6.79 -26.58 10.84
C GLY A 477 8.25 -27.04 10.71
N VAL A 478 9.15 -26.56 11.56
CA VAL A 478 10.56 -27.00 11.60
C VAL A 478 10.66 -28.51 11.87
N LEU A 479 9.66 -29.12 12.51
CA LEU A 479 9.66 -30.56 12.81
C LEU A 479 9.25 -31.44 11.61
N ALA A 480 9.02 -30.87 10.43
CA ALA A 480 8.52 -31.59 9.25
C ALA A 480 9.31 -32.86 8.84
N PRO A 481 10.66 -32.93 8.93
CA PRO A 481 11.39 -34.16 8.63
C PRO A 481 10.98 -35.35 9.51
N TRP A 482 10.64 -35.09 10.76
CA TRP A 482 10.32 -36.12 11.75
C TRP A 482 8.82 -36.36 11.89
N TRP A 483 8.02 -35.29 11.92
CA TRP A 483 6.59 -35.36 12.21
C TRP A 483 5.71 -35.38 10.95
N GLY A 484 6.28 -35.14 9.77
CA GLY A 484 5.59 -35.29 8.50
C GLY A 484 4.43 -34.31 8.31
N VAL A 485 3.26 -34.83 7.93
CA VAL A 485 2.10 -34.04 7.45
C VAL A 485 1.60 -33.01 8.46
N PRO A 486 1.38 -33.33 9.76
CA PRO A 486 0.96 -32.33 10.75
C PRO A 486 1.86 -31.10 10.81
N SER A 487 3.18 -31.28 10.78
CA SER A 487 4.14 -30.16 10.78
C SER A 487 4.13 -29.37 9.48
N LEU A 488 3.99 -30.03 8.32
CA LEU A 488 3.85 -29.33 7.04
C LEU A 488 2.62 -28.42 7.03
N VAL A 489 1.46 -28.95 7.46
CA VAL A 489 0.21 -28.18 7.55
C VAL A 489 0.35 -27.05 8.56
N ALA A 490 0.89 -27.32 9.76
CA ALA A 490 1.11 -26.30 10.77
C ALA A 490 2.00 -25.16 10.24
N GLY A 491 3.13 -25.47 9.61
CA GLY A 491 4.00 -24.43 9.07
C GLY A 491 3.35 -23.60 7.97
N LEU A 492 2.62 -24.24 7.03
CA LEU A 492 1.90 -23.53 5.96
C LEU A 492 0.79 -22.61 6.49
N VAL A 493 0.03 -23.06 7.48
CA VAL A 493 -0.97 -22.23 8.18
C VAL A 493 -0.26 -21.11 8.94
N GLY A 494 0.83 -21.42 9.63
CA GLY A 494 1.63 -20.44 10.36
C GLY A 494 2.13 -19.30 9.48
N LEU A 495 2.61 -19.63 8.28
CA LEU A 495 3.00 -18.66 7.26
C LEU A 495 1.82 -17.76 6.85
N PHE A 496 0.65 -18.32 6.58
CA PHE A 496 -0.54 -17.54 6.22
C PHE A 496 -0.97 -16.58 7.34
N LEU A 497 -0.98 -17.04 8.59
CA LEU A 497 -1.33 -16.18 9.74
C LEU A 497 -0.31 -15.05 9.92
N PHE A 498 0.99 -15.33 9.73
CA PHE A 498 2.03 -14.31 9.76
C PHE A 498 1.83 -13.28 8.63
N GLU A 499 1.64 -13.73 7.39
CA GLU A 499 1.39 -12.82 6.25
C GLU A 499 0.17 -11.94 6.50
N HIS A 500 -0.90 -12.52 7.06
CA HIS A 500 -2.08 -11.77 7.45
C HIS A 500 -1.76 -10.69 8.49
N ALA A 501 -1.09 -11.04 9.58
CA ALA A 501 -0.70 -10.09 10.61
C ALA A 501 0.20 -8.97 10.05
N PHE A 502 1.18 -9.32 9.21
CA PHE A 502 2.13 -8.36 8.62
C PHE A 502 1.45 -7.36 7.68
N VAL A 503 0.56 -7.83 6.80
CA VAL A 503 -0.21 -6.96 5.92
C VAL A 503 -1.11 -6.06 6.75
N GLN A 504 -1.89 -6.61 7.68
CA GLN A 504 -2.85 -5.82 8.43
C GLN A 504 -2.21 -4.80 9.40
N ALA A 505 -1.10 -5.16 10.05
CA ALA A 505 -0.36 -4.23 10.90
C ALA A 505 0.31 -3.08 10.13
N GLY A 506 0.67 -3.28 8.86
CA GLY A 506 1.29 -2.23 8.04
C GLY A 506 0.36 -1.06 7.75
N GLN A 507 -0.95 -1.30 7.79
CA GLN A 507 -2.01 -0.34 7.48
C GLN A 507 -2.86 0.07 8.69
N SER A 508 -2.56 -0.43 9.89
CA SER A 508 -3.28 -0.11 11.12
C SER A 508 -2.90 1.23 11.75
N VAL A 509 -1.93 1.95 11.17
CA VAL A 509 -1.46 3.25 11.67
C VAL A 509 -2.06 4.39 10.85
N ALA A 510 -2.71 5.33 11.54
CA ALA A 510 -3.30 6.51 10.92
C ALA A 510 -2.25 7.41 10.25
N LEU A 511 -2.54 7.89 9.04
CA LEU A 511 -1.70 8.83 8.31
C LEU A 511 -2.27 10.26 8.26
N ALA A 512 -3.51 10.44 8.75
CA ALA A 512 -4.25 11.70 8.80
C ALA A 512 -4.73 12.07 10.21
#